data_AF-A0A8H6AE92-F1
#
_entry.id   AF-A0A8H6AE92-F1
#
_cell.length_a   1.000
_cell.length_b   1.000
_cell.length_c   1.000
_cell.angle_alpha   90.00
_cell.angle_beta   90.00
_cell.angle_gamma   90.00
#
_symmetry.space_group_name_H-M   'P 1'
#
loop_
_entity.id
_entity.type
_entity.pdbx_description
1 polymer ?
#
loop_
_entity_poly.entity_id
_entity_poly.type
_entity_poly.pdbx_seq_one_letter_code
_entity_poly.pdbx_strand_id
1 'polypeptide(L)'
;MILFPRYHLFEIGDQPWCPEWMRAYIQSYLTRVWNLHIPPFSKAPPAGVAADVILENIPDPESFTFVDLCAGAGGPSGTLEHVLNAKLRAERKQEARFVLTDLHPRLEEWSAVSRRQENISFISQPTDAARCERLAPKDRKECRVFNLCFHHFDDQHASTILRKATESADSFM
;
A
#
# COMPACT_ATOMS: atom_id res chain seq x y z
N MET A 1 10.26 25.56 9.93
CA MET A 1 9.77 25.91 11.28
C MET A 1 8.35 25.39 11.39
N ILE A 2 8.08 24.47 12.32
CA ILE A 2 6.73 23.91 12.52
C ILE A 2 5.94 24.91 13.37
N LEU A 3 4.85 25.46 12.83
CA LEU A 3 4.06 26.51 13.49
C LEU A 3 3.13 25.98 14.59
N PHE A 4 2.72 24.71 14.50
CA PHE A 4 1.86 24.02 15.47
C PHE A 4 2.23 22.53 15.55
N PRO A 5 2.09 21.87 16.72
CA PRO A 5 2.29 20.43 16.82
C PRO A 5 1.28 19.67 15.94
N ARG A 6 1.64 18.45 15.52
CA ARG A 6 0.71 17.56 14.82
C ARG A 6 -0.45 17.21 15.75
N TYR A 7 -1.68 17.46 15.32
CA TYR A 7 -2.86 16.92 15.98
C TYR A 7 -3.10 15.50 15.49
N HIS A 8 -2.97 14.53 16.38
CA HIS A 8 -3.38 13.16 16.11
C HIS A 8 -4.86 13.01 16.50
N LEU A 9 -5.73 13.28 15.53
CA LEU A 9 -7.17 13.08 15.67
C LEU A 9 -7.53 11.63 15.31
N PHE A 10 -8.69 11.18 15.77
CA PHE A 10 -9.18 9.85 15.45
C PHE A 10 -10.00 9.84 14.17
N GLU A 11 -9.98 8.72 13.45
CA GLU A 11 -10.97 8.44 12.41
C GLU A 11 -12.14 7.63 12.98
N ILE A 12 -13.34 7.88 12.46
CA ILE A 12 -14.52 7.09 12.80
C ILE A 12 -14.30 5.62 12.39
N GLY A 13 -13.64 5.38 11.26
CA GLY A 13 -13.31 4.04 10.76
C GLY A 13 -12.51 3.19 11.76
N ASP A 14 -11.63 3.82 12.55
CA ASP A 14 -10.71 3.15 13.47
C ASP A 14 -11.37 2.75 14.80
N GLN A 15 -12.55 3.31 15.10
CA GLN A 15 -13.17 3.09 16.40
C GLN A 15 -13.70 1.68 16.54
N PRO A 16 -13.56 1.00 17.70
CA PRO A 16 -14.00 -0.38 17.88
C PRO A 16 -15.51 -0.57 17.72
N TRP A 17 -16.29 0.50 17.91
CA TRP A 17 -17.75 0.53 17.74
C TRP A 17 -18.20 0.84 16.31
N CYS A 18 -17.27 1.19 15.39
CA CYS A 18 -17.62 1.55 14.03
C CYS A 18 -18.20 0.33 13.29
N PRO A 19 -19.40 0.45 12.67
CA PRO A 19 -19.99 -0.65 11.93
C PRO A 19 -19.13 -1.10 10.77
N GLU A 20 -19.04 -2.42 10.56
CA GLU A 20 -18.19 -3.00 9.51
C GLU A 20 -18.55 -2.50 8.11
N TRP A 21 -19.85 -2.35 7.81
CA TRP A 21 -20.30 -1.82 6.53
C TRP A 21 -19.80 -0.39 6.26
N MET A 22 -19.61 0.43 7.32
CA MET A 22 -19.11 1.79 7.20
C MET A 22 -17.62 1.79 6.88
N ARG A 23 -16.84 0.95 7.56
CA ARG A 23 -15.41 0.73 7.23
C ARG A 23 -15.25 0.24 5.80
N ALA A 24 -16.08 -0.71 5.39
CA ALA A 24 -16.14 -1.20 4.02
C ALA A 24 -16.44 -0.12 2.99
N TYR A 25 -17.41 0.74 3.28
CA TYR A 25 -17.72 1.86 2.43
C TYR A 25 -16.57 2.87 2.33
N ILE A 26 -15.97 3.27 3.47
CA ILE A 26 -14.85 4.22 3.51
C ILE A 26 -13.68 3.69 2.66
N GLN A 27 -13.27 2.45 2.89
CA GLN A 27 -12.16 1.84 2.13
C GLN A 27 -12.48 1.72 0.64
N SER A 28 -13.70 1.32 0.27
CA SER A 28 -14.12 1.23 -1.14
C SER A 28 -14.12 2.61 -1.82
N TYR A 29 -14.60 3.64 -1.11
CA TYR A 29 -14.58 5.01 -1.57
C TYR A 29 -13.14 5.50 -1.80
N LEU A 30 -12.23 5.27 -0.84
CA LEU A 30 -10.83 5.65 -0.96
C LEU A 30 -10.13 4.91 -2.12
N THR A 31 -10.39 3.62 -2.31
CA THR A 31 -9.94 2.87 -3.50
C THR A 31 -10.44 3.52 -4.78
N ARG A 32 -11.69 3.99 -4.82
CA ARG A 32 -12.22 4.68 -6.00
C ARG A 32 -11.52 6.01 -6.23
N VAL A 33 -11.23 6.78 -5.19
CA VAL A 33 -10.52 8.07 -5.29
C VAL A 33 -9.08 7.87 -5.78
N TRP A 34 -8.36 6.89 -5.26
CA TRP A 34 -7.00 6.54 -5.71
C TRP A 34 -6.93 6.22 -7.21
N ASN A 35 -8.01 5.65 -7.75
CA ASN A 35 -8.11 5.19 -9.12
C ASN A 35 -8.94 6.11 -10.01
N LEU A 36 -9.40 7.25 -9.48
CA LEU A 36 -10.21 8.21 -10.24
C LEU A 36 -9.30 8.99 -11.18
N HIS A 37 -9.61 8.88 -12.47
CA HIS A 37 -8.98 9.66 -13.52
C HIS A 37 -10.02 10.60 -14.13
N ILE A 38 -9.73 11.91 -14.11
CA ILE A 38 -10.63 12.96 -14.60
C ILE A 38 -9.94 13.73 -15.74
N PRO A 39 -10.11 13.32 -17.01
CA PRO A 39 -9.70 14.14 -18.14
C PRO A 39 -10.58 15.40 -18.28
N PRO A 40 -10.04 16.55 -18.71
CA PRO A 40 -8.63 16.83 -19.03
C PRO A 40 -7.79 17.24 -17.80
N PHE A 41 -8.36 17.26 -16.60
CA PHE A 41 -7.75 17.83 -15.39
C PHE A 41 -6.62 17.00 -14.78
N SER A 42 -6.53 15.71 -15.12
CA SER A 42 -5.47 14.80 -14.68
C SER A 42 -4.96 13.97 -15.85
N LYS A 43 -3.66 13.66 -15.87
CA LYS A 43 -3.03 12.79 -16.89
C LYS A 43 -3.07 11.31 -16.52
N ALA A 44 -3.09 11.01 -15.23
CA ALA A 44 -3.18 9.68 -14.66
C ALA A 44 -4.00 9.75 -13.36
N PRO A 45 -4.58 8.62 -12.89
CA PRO A 45 -5.10 8.55 -11.54
C PRO A 45 -3.95 8.71 -10.52
N PRO A 46 -4.23 9.12 -9.26
CA PRO A 46 -3.22 9.22 -8.20
C PRO A 46 -2.35 7.95 -8.06
N ALA A 47 -2.94 6.76 -8.19
CA ALA A 47 -2.21 5.49 -8.14
C ALA A 47 -1.20 5.35 -9.30
N GLY A 48 -1.53 5.87 -10.49
CA GLY A 48 -0.60 5.89 -11.62
C GLY A 48 0.58 6.83 -11.39
N VAL A 49 0.35 7.99 -10.76
CA VAL A 49 1.42 8.90 -10.36
C VAL A 49 2.34 8.25 -9.31
N ALA A 50 1.77 7.52 -8.36
CA ALA A 50 2.58 6.77 -7.40
C ALA A 50 3.45 5.68 -8.07
N ALA A 51 2.99 5.05 -9.16
CA ALA A 51 3.82 4.13 -9.95
C ALA A 51 5.02 4.84 -10.62
N ASP A 52 4.85 6.10 -11.02
CA ASP A 52 5.93 6.92 -11.57
C ASP A 52 6.99 7.20 -10.49
N VAL A 53 6.55 7.54 -9.27
CA VAL A 53 7.45 7.75 -8.12
C VAL A 53 8.28 6.49 -7.83
N ILE A 54 7.69 5.29 -7.92
CA ILE A 54 8.42 4.03 -7.77
C ILE A 54 9.53 3.92 -8.81
N LEU A 55 9.21 4.15 -10.09
CA LEU A 55 10.19 4.05 -11.18
C LEU A 55 11.31 5.08 -11.07
N GLU A 56 11.00 6.27 -10.58
CA GLU A 56 11.96 7.36 -10.42
C GLU A 56 12.92 7.15 -9.23
N ASN A 57 12.47 6.50 -8.16
CA ASN A 57 13.19 6.48 -6.89
C ASN A 57 13.66 5.08 -6.44
N ILE A 58 13.10 4.00 -6.97
CA ILE A 58 13.52 2.63 -6.66
C ILE A 58 14.34 2.07 -7.83
N PRO A 59 15.65 1.80 -7.64
CA PRO A 59 16.45 1.14 -8.66
C PRO A 59 16.02 -0.31 -8.82
N ASP A 60 15.93 -0.78 -10.06
CA ASP A 60 15.55 -2.15 -10.44
C ASP A 60 14.26 -2.62 -9.74
N PRO A 61 13.13 -1.92 -9.90
CA PRO A 61 11.87 -2.23 -9.20
C PRO A 61 11.32 -3.63 -9.54
N GLU A 62 11.73 -4.22 -10.66
CA GLU A 62 11.47 -5.63 -11.01
C GLU A 62 12.09 -6.63 -10.02
N SER A 63 13.09 -6.22 -9.24
CA SER A 63 13.71 -7.05 -8.21
C SER A 63 12.95 -7.03 -6.87
N PHE A 64 11.94 -6.16 -6.75
CA PHE A 64 11.21 -5.93 -5.51
C PHE A 64 9.86 -6.65 -5.43
N THR A 65 9.54 -7.05 -4.21
CA THR A 65 8.19 -7.31 -3.74
C THR A 65 7.75 -6.11 -2.91
N PHE A 66 6.73 -5.41 -3.40
CA PHE A 66 6.11 -4.27 -2.72
C PHE A 66 5.07 -4.77 -1.72
N VAL A 67 5.29 -4.50 -0.44
CA VAL A 67 4.42 -4.94 0.65
C VAL A 67 3.61 -3.74 1.12
N ASP A 68 2.33 -3.71 0.77
CA ASP A 68 1.40 -2.64 1.18
C ASP A 68 0.95 -2.92 2.62
N LEU A 69 1.55 -2.20 3.57
CA LEU A 69 1.22 -2.29 4.99
C LEU A 69 0.09 -1.32 5.29
N CYS A 70 -1.01 -1.85 5.83
CA CYS A 70 -2.28 -1.13 6.01
C CYS A 70 -3.04 -0.94 4.68
N ALA A 71 -3.07 -1.99 3.87
CA ALA A 71 -3.66 -1.96 2.53
C ALA A 71 -5.18 -1.68 2.50
N GLY A 72 -5.90 -1.83 3.62
CA GLY A 72 -7.36 -1.73 3.68
C GLY A 72 -8.01 -2.65 2.64
N ALA A 73 -8.88 -2.11 1.78
CA ALA A 73 -9.48 -2.84 0.66
C ALA A 73 -8.57 -2.98 -0.59
N GLY A 74 -7.27 -2.67 -0.46
CA GLY A 74 -6.27 -2.73 -1.54
C GLY A 74 -5.98 -1.38 -2.22
N GLY A 75 -6.73 -0.32 -1.89
CA GLY A 75 -6.46 1.07 -2.24
C GLY A 75 -5.86 1.29 -3.65
N PRO A 76 -4.62 1.81 -3.75
CA PRO A 76 -3.95 2.02 -5.03
C PRO A 76 -3.24 0.77 -5.59
N SER A 77 -3.05 -0.28 -4.78
CA SER A 77 -2.12 -1.38 -5.09
C SER A 77 -2.44 -2.14 -6.37
N GLY A 78 -3.73 -2.34 -6.68
CA GLY A 78 -4.15 -2.93 -7.96
C GLY A 78 -3.71 -2.10 -9.17
N THR A 79 -3.93 -0.78 -9.13
CA THR A 79 -3.55 0.10 -10.24
C THR A 79 -2.05 0.37 -10.27
N LEU A 80 -1.39 0.45 -9.12
CA LEU A 80 0.07 0.53 -8.99
C LEU A 80 0.74 -0.66 -9.69
N GLU A 81 0.34 -1.89 -9.36
CA GLU A 81 0.85 -3.10 -10.00
C GLU A 81 0.66 -3.04 -11.51
N HIS A 82 -0.56 -2.72 -11.96
CA HIS A 82 -0.88 -2.72 -13.38
C HIS A 82 -0.04 -1.72 -14.17
N VAL A 83 0.06 -0.48 -13.68
CA VAL A 83 0.79 0.61 -14.34
C VAL A 83 2.30 0.36 -14.30
N LEU A 84 2.84 -0.04 -13.15
CA LEU A 84 4.25 -0.34 -12.98
C LEU A 84 4.67 -1.49 -13.90
N ASN A 85 3.95 -2.61 -13.85
CA ASN A 85 4.30 -3.79 -14.64
C ASN A 85 4.04 -3.59 -16.14
N ALA A 86 3.09 -2.73 -16.54
CA ALA A 86 2.97 -2.35 -17.96
C ALA A 86 4.23 -1.66 -18.49
N LYS A 87 4.85 -0.80 -17.69
CA LYS A 87 6.09 -0.10 -18.06
C LYS A 87 7.29 -1.05 -18.04
N LEU A 88 7.39 -1.92 -17.03
CA LEU A 88 8.45 -2.94 -16.97
C LEU A 88 8.39 -3.92 -18.15
N ARG A 89 7.19 -4.37 -18.52
CA ARG A 89 6.99 -5.22 -19.72
C ARG A 89 7.42 -4.52 -21.00
N ALA A 90 7.15 -3.22 -21.14
CA ALA A 90 7.58 -2.44 -22.31
C ALA A 90 9.13 -2.37 -22.43
N GLU A 91 9.82 -2.40 -21.30
CA GLU A 91 11.29 -2.49 -21.21
C GLU A 91 11.83 -3.93 -21.24
N ARG A 92 10.98 -4.94 -21.42
CA ARG A 92 11.33 -6.37 -21.38
C ARG A 92 11.97 -6.82 -20.04
N LYS A 93 11.58 -6.16 -18.94
CA LYS A 93 11.96 -6.54 -17.57
C LYS A 93 10.96 -7.50 -16.97
N GLN A 94 11.38 -8.17 -15.90
CA GLN A 94 10.48 -8.97 -15.07
C GLN A 94 9.44 -8.07 -14.38
N GLU A 95 8.30 -8.64 -14.01
CA GLU A 95 7.26 -7.94 -13.27
C GLU A 95 7.59 -7.86 -11.77
N ALA A 96 7.36 -6.69 -11.18
CA ALA A 96 7.33 -6.51 -9.74
C ALA A 96 6.15 -7.28 -9.13
N ARG A 97 6.31 -7.72 -7.87
CA ARG A 97 5.22 -8.40 -7.13
C ARG A 97 4.71 -7.50 -6.04
N PHE A 98 3.48 -7.73 -5.63
CA PHE A 98 2.80 -6.98 -4.58
C PHE A 98 2.19 -7.95 -3.57
N VAL A 99 2.26 -7.57 -2.30
CA VAL A 99 1.66 -8.29 -1.17
C VAL A 99 0.80 -7.31 -0.39
N LEU A 100 -0.50 -7.61 -0.26
CA LEU A 100 -1.42 -6.83 0.55
C LEU A 100 -1.47 -7.39 1.96
N THR A 101 -1.38 -6.52 2.96
CA THR A 101 -1.56 -6.92 4.35
C THR A 101 -2.11 -5.77 5.20
N ASP A 102 -2.87 -6.14 6.23
CA ASP A 102 -3.55 -5.17 7.09
C ASP A 102 -3.77 -5.78 8.48
N LEU A 103 -3.99 -4.93 9.47
CA LEU A 103 -4.45 -5.36 10.79
C LEU A 103 -5.89 -5.92 10.72
N HIS A 104 -6.68 -5.46 9.76
CA HIS A 104 -8.04 -5.89 9.47
C HIS A 104 -8.19 -6.37 8.01
N PRO A 105 -7.72 -7.60 7.68
CA PRO A 105 -7.71 -8.12 6.32
C PRO A 105 -9.06 -8.10 5.58
N ARG A 106 -9.04 -7.68 4.31
CA ARG A 106 -10.20 -7.59 3.41
C ARG A 106 -10.19 -8.69 2.35
N LEU A 107 -10.44 -9.91 2.83
CA LEU A 107 -10.21 -11.14 2.06
C LEU A 107 -11.05 -11.25 0.79
N GLU A 108 -12.30 -10.78 0.81
CA GLU A 108 -13.16 -10.84 -0.37
C GLU A 108 -12.62 -9.96 -1.49
N GLU A 109 -12.28 -8.71 -1.16
CA GLU A 109 -11.70 -7.74 -2.08
C GLU A 109 -10.33 -8.20 -2.59
N TRP A 110 -9.44 -8.62 -1.69
CA TRP A 110 -8.10 -9.07 -2.06
C TRP A 110 -8.13 -10.35 -2.91
N SER A 111 -9.05 -11.28 -2.62
CA SER A 111 -9.24 -12.48 -3.45
C SER A 111 -9.81 -12.16 -4.83
N ALA A 112 -10.59 -11.08 -4.97
CA ALA A 112 -11.06 -10.64 -6.28
C ALA A 112 -9.93 -9.98 -7.09
N VAL A 113 -9.05 -9.22 -6.43
CA VAL A 113 -7.87 -8.59 -7.03
C VAL A 113 -6.85 -9.65 -7.47
N SER A 114 -6.45 -10.56 -6.59
CA SER A 114 -5.44 -11.59 -6.90
C SER A 114 -5.86 -12.55 -8.00
N ARG A 115 -7.17 -12.80 -8.16
CA ARG A 115 -7.72 -13.59 -9.28
C ARG A 115 -7.58 -12.90 -10.63
N ARG A 116 -7.48 -11.57 -10.65
CA ARG A 116 -7.35 -10.76 -11.87
C ARG A 116 -5.90 -10.37 -12.16
N GLN A 117 -5.05 -10.35 -11.14
CA GLN A 117 -3.67 -9.86 -11.22
C GLN A 117 -2.72 -10.87 -10.56
N GLU A 118 -2.01 -11.63 -11.38
CA GLU A 118 -1.13 -12.73 -10.94
C GLU A 118 0.03 -12.26 -10.06
N ASN A 119 0.43 -10.99 -10.17
CA ASN A 119 1.50 -10.40 -9.37
C ASN A 119 1.05 -9.88 -8.01
N ILE A 120 -0.24 -9.97 -7.68
CA ILE A 120 -0.78 -9.56 -6.38
C ILE A 120 -1.13 -10.79 -5.56
N SER A 121 -0.53 -10.88 -4.38
CA SER A 121 -0.87 -11.83 -3.34
C SER A 121 -1.24 -11.10 -2.05
N PHE A 122 -1.66 -11.81 -1.02
CA PHE A 122 -2.05 -11.20 0.26
C PHE A 122 -1.77 -12.12 1.45
N ILE A 123 -1.65 -11.51 2.62
CA ILE A 123 -1.58 -12.21 3.90
C ILE A 123 -2.97 -12.20 4.54
N SER A 124 -3.60 -13.36 4.68
CA SER A 124 -4.98 -13.44 5.18
C SER A 124 -5.13 -13.17 6.68
N GLN A 125 -4.01 -13.09 7.40
CA GLN A 125 -3.93 -12.99 8.85
C GLN A 125 -3.71 -11.52 9.21
N PRO A 126 -4.32 -11.03 10.31
CA PRO A 126 -4.02 -9.72 10.86
C PRO A 126 -2.51 -9.52 11.02
N THR A 127 -1.98 -8.47 10.39
CA THR A 127 -0.57 -8.10 10.50
C THR A 127 -0.46 -6.70 11.07
N ASP A 128 0.15 -6.62 12.24
CA ASP A 128 0.54 -5.36 12.85
C ASP A 128 1.79 -4.81 12.14
N ALA A 129 1.70 -3.63 11.53
CA ALA A 129 2.80 -2.99 10.83
C ALA A 129 4.01 -2.72 11.75
N ALA A 130 3.79 -2.51 13.04
CA ALA A 130 4.85 -2.30 14.03
C ALA A 130 5.56 -3.60 14.44
N ARG A 131 5.08 -4.76 13.95
CA ARG A 131 5.63 -6.09 14.23
C ARG A 131 5.83 -6.92 12.96
N CYS A 132 5.70 -6.30 11.78
CA CYS A 132 5.86 -6.99 10.52
C CYS A 132 7.33 -7.37 10.30
N GLU A 133 7.56 -8.67 10.20
CA GLU A 133 8.81 -9.25 9.71
C GLU A 133 8.80 -9.31 8.18
N ARG A 134 9.94 -9.69 7.58
CA ARG A 134 10.04 -9.83 6.12
C ARG A 134 8.99 -10.82 5.58
N LEU A 135 8.25 -10.37 4.58
CA LEU A 135 7.24 -11.12 3.83
C LEU A 135 7.72 -11.47 2.41
N ALA A 136 8.66 -10.70 1.84
CA ALA A 136 9.23 -11.01 0.54
C ALA A 136 10.02 -12.33 0.57
N PRO A 137 9.96 -13.15 -0.51
CA PRO A 137 10.76 -14.35 -0.62
C PRO A 137 12.26 -14.00 -0.71
N LYS A 138 13.13 -14.95 -0.32
CA LYS A 138 14.58 -14.72 -0.18
C LYS A 138 15.30 -14.29 -1.45
N ASP A 139 14.73 -14.59 -2.61
CA ASP A 139 15.25 -14.26 -3.93
C ASP A 139 14.86 -12.84 -4.39
N ARG A 140 14.11 -12.08 -3.59
CA ARG A 140 13.64 -10.73 -3.93
C ARG A 140 13.86 -9.74 -2.81
N LYS A 141 14.00 -8.48 -3.19
CA LYS A 141 14.03 -7.38 -2.24
C LYS A 141 12.62 -7.07 -1.71
N GLU A 142 12.53 -6.55 -0.49
CA GLU A 142 11.28 -6.07 0.10
C GLU A 142 11.26 -4.55 0.12
N CYS A 143 10.21 -3.96 -0.45
CA CYS A 143 9.89 -2.54 -0.27
C CYS A 143 8.56 -2.42 0.46
N ARG A 144 8.54 -1.81 1.64
CA ARG A 144 7.29 -1.58 2.40
C ARG A 144 6.64 -0.28 1.95
N VAL A 145 5.40 -0.37 1.49
CA VAL A 145 4.62 0.76 0.99
C VAL A 145 3.57 1.13 2.02
N PHE A 146 3.48 2.43 2.34
CA PHE A 146 2.54 2.97 3.32
C PHE A 146 1.58 3.97 2.66
N ASN A 147 0.52 3.45 2.03
CA ASN A 147 -0.43 4.27 1.30
C ASN A 147 -1.43 4.97 2.24
N LEU A 148 -1.24 6.27 2.46
CA LEU A 148 -2.18 7.12 3.21
C LEU A 148 -2.58 6.50 4.56
N CYS A 149 -1.65 5.96 5.35
CA CYS A 149 -1.98 5.27 6.60
C CYS A 149 -1.37 5.91 7.86
N PHE A 150 -0.36 6.77 7.73
CA PHE A 150 0.37 7.30 8.90
C PHE A 150 -0.47 8.20 9.82
N HIS A 151 -1.62 8.69 9.35
CA HIS A 151 -2.52 9.47 10.19
C HIS A 151 -3.21 8.63 11.28
N HIS A 152 -3.28 7.31 11.13
CA HIS A 152 -3.80 6.40 12.17
C HIS A 152 -2.86 6.29 13.39
N PHE A 153 -1.57 6.59 13.22
CA PHE A 153 -0.55 6.33 14.23
C PHE A 153 -0.18 7.57 15.02
N ASP A 154 0.04 7.39 16.33
CA ASP A 154 0.74 8.38 17.14
C ASP A 154 2.23 8.40 16.78
N ASP A 155 2.98 9.37 17.31
CA ASP A 155 4.39 9.55 16.97
C ASP A 155 5.25 8.34 17.39
N GLN A 156 4.93 7.70 18.52
CA GLN A 156 5.67 6.54 19.02
C GLN A 156 5.42 5.31 18.13
N HIS A 157 4.18 5.09 17.73
CA HIS A 157 3.76 3.98 16.89
C HIS A 157 4.32 4.14 15.48
N ALA A 158 4.21 5.34 14.88
CA ALA A 158 4.81 5.64 13.57
C ALA A 158 6.33 5.45 13.59
N SER A 159 7.02 5.92 14.64
CA SER A 159 8.47 5.71 14.80
C SER A 159 8.83 4.23 14.88
N THR A 160 8.00 3.43 15.57
CA THR A 160 8.20 1.98 15.68
C THR A 160 8.05 1.28 14.32
N ILE A 161 7.03 1.65 13.54
CA ILE A 161 6.80 1.12 12.19
C ILE A 161 7.98 1.43 11.27
N LEU A 162 8.43 2.69 11.23
CA LEU A 162 9.54 3.12 10.38
C LEU A 162 10.87 2.46 10.80
N ARG A 163 11.10 2.32 12.11
CA ARG A 163 12.24 1.55 12.63
C ARG A 163 12.18 0.12 12.12
N LYS A 164 11.04 -0.55 12.22
CA LYS A 164 10.90 -1.93 11.76
C LYS A 164 11.09 -2.10 10.27
N ALA A 165 10.57 -1.17 9.47
CA ALA A 165 10.83 -1.15 8.03
C ALA A 165 12.33 -1.05 7.73
N THR A 166 13.05 -0.19 8.46
CA THR A 166 14.51 -0.02 8.31
C THR A 166 15.30 -1.25 8.78
N GLU A 167 14.85 -1.93 9.83
CA GLU A 167 15.55 -3.08 10.41
C GLU A 167 15.40 -4.38 9.59
N SER A 168 14.32 -4.54 8.82
CA SER A 168 13.93 -5.85 8.27
C SER A 168 13.59 -5.88 6.77
N ALA A 169 13.36 -4.72 6.14
CA ALA A 169 13.15 -4.60 4.70
C ALA A 169 14.37 -4.00 3.98
N ASP A 170 14.39 -4.08 2.65
CA ASP A 170 15.46 -3.45 1.84
C ASP A 170 15.16 -1.98 1.53
N SER A 171 13.88 -1.59 1.58
CA SER A 171 13.40 -0.24 1.30
C SER A 171 12.01 -0.01 1.92
N PHE A 172 11.60 1.25 2.01
CA PHE A 172 10.22 1.63 2.30
C PHE A 172 9.87 2.96 1.62
N MET A 173 8.57 3.20 1.43
CA MET A 173 8.01 4.43 0.87
C MET A 173 6.66 4.77 1.46
#